data_AF-A0A2D6X7S4-F1
#
_entry.id   AF-A0A2D6X7S4-F1
#
_cell.length_a   1.000
_cell.length_b   1.000
_cell.length_c   1.000
_cell.angle_alpha   90.00
_cell.angle_beta   90.00
_cell.angle_gamma   90.00
#
_symmetry.space_group_name_H-M   'P 1'
#
loop_
_entity.id
_entity.type
_entity.pdbx_description
1 polymer ?
#
loop_
_entity_poly.entity_id
_entity_poly.type
_entity_poly.pdbx_seq_one_letter_code
_entity_poly.pdbx_strand_id
1 'polypeptide(L)'
;MIHSFTTHIAKKTGILCAVFLQHFYFWHLKNKGNKKHKHEGKYWTYNSINGFRLMFDYLTDKQIRYTIEKLVKNGYILKGNYNKVKYDRTSWYALTNKALKLFVEGTSSKGQIDMPKRANGVAQKGEPIPYTDTFDDNNKIEKVKKFQMRNSQYKKNPNEFKQPNFNKLIKDL
;
A
#
# COMPACT_ATOMS: atom_id res chain seq x y z
N MET A 1 -12.22 -6.03 -7.16
CA MET A 1 -11.43 -5.14 -6.27
C MET A 1 -10.05 -5.77 -6.05
N ILE A 2 -8.97 -5.00 -5.90
CA ILE A 2 -7.65 -5.57 -5.57
C ILE A 2 -7.41 -5.41 -4.07
N HIS A 3 -7.16 -6.52 -3.38
CA HIS A 3 -6.75 -6.54 -1.98
C HIS A 3 -5.28 -6.96 -1.89
N SER A 4 -4.47 -6.13 -1.27
CA SER A 4 -3.08 -6.43 -0.93
C SER A 4 -2.90 -6.35 0.59
N PHE A 5 -1.85 -7.00 1.11
CA PHE A 5 -1.47 -6.96 2.53
C PHE A 5 0.02 -7.28 2.67
N THR A 6 0.63 -6.90 3.80
CA THR A 6 2.04 -7.21 4.04
C THR A 6 2.24 -8.64 4.53
N THR A 7 3.17 -9.37 3.91
CA THR A 7 3.39 -10.81 4.16
C THR A 7 3.88 -11.11 5.56
N HIS A 8 4.74 -10.27 6.16
CA HIS A 8 5.22 -10.48 7.54
C HIS A 8 4.10 -10.32 8.58
N ILE A 9 3.16 -9.41 8.34
CA ILE A 9 1.95 -9.26 9.17
C ILE A 9 1.09 -10.51 9.06
N ALA A 10 0.88 -11.02 7.84
CA ALA A 10 0.13 -12.27 7.63
C ALA A 10 0.76 -13.47 8.33
N LYS A 11 2.09 -13.59 8.32
CA LYS A 11 2.81 -14.64 9.07
C LYS A 11 2.55 -14.55 10.58
N LYS A 12 2.41 -13.33 11.13
CA LYS A 12 2.22 -13.09 12.56
C LYS A 12 0.76 -13.19 13.02
N THR A 13 -0.20 -12.80 12.18
CA THR A 13 -1.62 -12.66 12.57
C THR A 13 -2.56 -13.61 11.85
N GLY A 14 -2.11 -14.23 10.76
CA GLY A 14 -2.95 -14.91 9.77
C GLY A 14 -3.43 -13.98 8.67
N ILE A 15 -3.80 -14.57 7.52
CA ILE A 15 -4.13 -13.86 6.27
C ILE A 15 -5.31 -12.90 6.45
N LEU A 16 -6.46 -13.38 6.94
CA LEU A 16 -7.65 -12.53 7.10
C LEU A 16 -7.40 -11.34 8.05
N CYS A 17 -6.71 -11.59 9.16
CA CYS A 17 -6.31 -10.55 10.09
C CYS A 17 -5.40 -9.51 9.41
N ALA A 18 -4.44 -9.94 8.60
CA ALA A 18 -3.55 -9.04 7.88
C ALA A 18 -4.27 -8.20 6.83
N VAL A 19 -5.23 -8.78 6.09
CA VAL A 19 -6.09 -8.05 5.15
C VAL A 19 -6.87 -6.95 5.88
N PHE A 20 -7.51 -7.27 7.00
CA PHE A 20 -8.25 -6.29 7.79
C PHE A 20 -7.33 -5.22 8.40
N LEU A 21 -6.16 -5.60 8.90
CA LEU A 21 -5.19 -4.63 9.40
C LEU A 21 -4.69 -3.68 8.31
N GLN A 22 -4.42 -4.17 7.10
CA GLN A 22 -4.06 -3.33 5.96
C GLN A 22 -5.19 -2.35 5.63
N HIS A 23 -6.44 -2.82 5.63
CA HIS A 23 -7.62 -1.96 5.41
C HIS A 23 -7.74 -0.86 6.47
N PHE A 24 -7.64 -1.21 7.76
CA PHE A 24 -7.67 -0.22 8.85
C PHE A 24 -6.48 0.75 8.77
N TYR A 25 -5.30 0.28 8.36
CA TYR A 25 -4.12 1.12 8.19
C TYR A 25 -4.29 2.15 7.08
N PHE A 26 -4.85 1.75 5.94
CA PHE A 26 -5.20 2.69 4.88
C PHE A 26 -6.13 3.80 5.38
N TRP A 27 -7.22 3.45 6.06
CA TRP A 27 -8.16 4.43 6.60
C TRP A 27 -7.58 5.29 7.72
N HIS A 28 -6.71 4.72 8.55
CA HIS A 28 -5.95 5.48 9.53
C HIS A 28 -5.13 6.58 8.87
N LEU A 29 -4.33 6.25 7.84
CA LEU A 29 -3.51 7.24 7.13
C LEU A 29 -4.36 8.31 6.45
N LYS A 30 -5.45 7.91 5.78
CA LYS A 30 -6.38 8.82 5.11
C LYS A 30 -7.04 9.79 6.10
N ASN A 31 -7.51 9.29 7.24
CA ASN A 31 -8.16 10.11 8.26
C ASN A 31 -7.15 11.00 9.00
N LYS A 32 -5.93 10.50 9.23
CA LYS A 32 -4.81 11.27 9.78
C LYS A 32 -4.44 12.45 8.89
N GLY A 33 -4.22 12.21 7.59
CA GLY A 33 -3.88 13.24 6.62
C GLY A 33 -4.99 14.30 6.49
N ASN A 34 -6.24 13.87 6.52
CA ASN A 34 -7.40 14.77 6.43
C ASN A 34 -7.82 15.40 7.78
N LYS A 35 -7.15 15.05 8.88
CA LYS A 35 -7.52 15.46 10.26
C LYS A 35 -8.99 15.17 10.61
N LYS A 36 -9.55 14.08 10.07
CA LYS A 36 -10.95 13.66 10.31
C LYS A 36 -11.03 12.50 11.30
N HIS A 37 -12.18 12.36 11.96
CA HIS A 37 -12.50 11.20 12.81
C HIS A 37 -11.45 10.93 13.90
N LYS A 38 -10.91 12.00 14.48
CA LYS A 38 -9.97 11.93 15.61
C LYS A 38 -10.76 11.90 16.91
N HIS A 39 -10.67 10.81 17.65
CA HIS A 39 -11.28 10.64 18.97
C HIS A 39 -10.23 10.03 19.91
N GLU A 40 -10.10 10.57 21.12
CA GLU A 40 -9.15 10.06 22.14
C GLU A 40 -7.71 9.91 21.63
N GLY A 41 -7.25 10.91 20.88
CA GLY A 41 -5.90 10.94 20.30
C GLY A 41 -5.66 9.94 19.17
N LYS A 42 -6.68 9.17 18.73
CA LYS A 42 -6.58 8.17 17.67
C LYS A 42 -7.45 8.52 16.49
N TYR A 43 -7.08 8.03 15.32
CA TYR A 43 -7.88 8.15 14.10
C TYR A 43 -8.70 6.90 13.91
N TRP A 44 -10.01 7.09 13.86
CA TRP A 44 -10.98 6.01 13.77
C TRP A 44 -11.58 5.92 12.38
N THR A 45 -12.04 4.73 12.03
CA THR A 45 -12.86 4.48 10.86
C THR A 45 -14.11 3.72 11.29
N TYR A 46 -15.23 3.96 10.63
CA TYR A 46 -16.50 3.32 10.95
C TYR A 46 -16.90 2.39 9.81
N ASN A 47 -17.44 1.22 10.16
CA ASN A 47 -18.00 0.32 9.16
C ASN A 47 -19.02 -0.63 9.79
N SER A 48 -19.97 -1.08 8.99
CA SER A 48 -20.91 -2.14 9.36
C SER A 48 -20.41 -3.49 8.84
N ILE A 49 -20.95 -4.59 9.37
CA ILE A 49 -20.64 -5.93 8.86
C ILE A 49 -21.06 -6.05 7.39
N ASN A 50 -22.20 -5.48 7.01
CA ASN A 50 -22.65 -5.44 5.62
C ASN A 50 -21.68 -4.63 4.74
N GLY A 51 -21.19 -3.48 5.24
CA GLY A 51 -20.20 -2.68 4.51
C GLY A 51 -18.88 -3.43 4.32
N PHE A 52 -18.42 -4.17 5.33
CA PHE A 52 -17.29 -5.10 5.17
C PHE A 52 -17.57 -6.19 4.14
N ARG A 53 -18.77 -6.79 4.13
CA ARG A 53 -19.14 -7.83 3.17
C ARG A 53 -19.13 -7.31 1.73
N LEU A 54 -19.56 -6.07 1.49
CA LEU A 54 -19.49 -5.46 0.16
C LEU A 54 -18.05 -5.22 -0.32
N MET A 55 -17.12 -4.97 0.62
CA MET A 55 -15.69 -4.79 0.30
C MET A 55 -14.92 -6.11 0.23
N PHE A 56 -15.35 -7.12 0.98
CA PHE A 56 -14.74 -8.43 1.08
C PHE A 56 -15.80 -9.50 0.75
N ASP A 57 -16.28 -9.48 -0.49
CA ASP A 57 -17.38 -10.31 -1.00
C ASP A 57 -17.10 -11.82 -0.94
N TYR A 58 -15.84 -12.20 -0.82
CA TYR A 58 -15.36 -13.57 -0.59
C TYR A 58 -15.37 -14.01 0.88
N LEU A 59 -15.83 -13.16 1.82
CA LEU A 59 -15.92 -13.48 3.24
C LEU A 59 -17.37 -13.50 3.73
N THR A 60 -17.68 -14.50 4.54
CA THR A 60 -18.95 -14.58 5.27
C THR A 60 -18.99 -13.60 6.44
N ASP A 61 -20.20 -13.18 6.86
CA ASP A 61 -20.42 -12.38 8.07
C ASP A 61 -19.72 -12.98 9.30
N LYS A 62 -19.71 -14.32 9.42
CA LYS A 62 -19.06 -15.04 10.51
C LYS A 62 -17.54 -14.85 10.48
N GLN A 63 -16.92 -14.98 9.32
CA GLN A 63 -15.47 -14.76 9.17
C GLN A 63 -15.08 -13.31 9.47
N ILE A 64 -15.90 -12.34 9.02
CA ILE A 64 -15.69 -10.91 9.30
C ILE A 64 -15.73 -10.66 10.81
N ARG A 65 -16.79 -11.09 11.49
CA ARG A 65 -16.96 -10.93 12.94
C ARG A 65 -15.82 -11.58 13.71
N TYR A 66 -15.53 -12.85 13.40
CA TYR A 66 -14.43 -13.59 14.02
C TYR A 66 -13.08 -12.89 13.84
N THR A 67 -12.79 -12.38 12.63
CA THR A 67 -11.53 -11.69 12.34
C THR A 67 -11.41 -10.40 13.16
N ILE A 68 -12.47 -9.59 13.20
CA ILE A 68 -12.51 -8.35 14.01
C ILE A 68 -12.32 -8.67 15.49
N GLU A 69 -13.05 -9.64 16.03
CA GLU A 69 -12.96 -10.05 17.43
C GLU A 69 -11.55 -10.56 17.76
N LYS A 70 -10.94 -11.34 16.87
CA LYS A 70 -9.56 -11.80 17.02
C LYS A 70 -8.56 -10.64 17.03
N LEU A 71 -8.76 -9.62 16.20
CA LEU A 71 -7.91 -8.42 16.19
C LEU A 71 -8.06 -7.58 17.48
N VAL A 72 -9.29 -7.44 17.98
CA VAL A 72 -9.57 -6.75 19.26
C VAL A 72 -8.95 -7.51 20.42
N LYS A 73 -9.21 -8.83 20.52
CA LYS A 73 -8.68 -9.70 21.59
C LYS A 73 -7.15 -9.68 21.64
N ASN A 74 -6.50 -9.64 20.48
CA ASN A 74 -5.04 -9.57 20.39
C ASN A 74 -4.47 -8.15 20.54
N GLY A 75 -5.32 -7.15 20.77
CA GLY A 75 -4.91 -5.76 21.02
C GLY A 75 -4.35 -5.04 19.79
N TYR A 76 -4.69 -5.47 18.58
CA TYR A 76 -4.26 -4.78 17.34
C TYR A 76 -5.18 -3.62 16.96
N ILE A 77 -6.48 -3.75 17.26
CA ILE A 77 -7.45 -2.68 17.05
C ILE A 77 -8.25 -2.45 18.33
N LEU A 78 -8.75 -1.23 18.48
CA LEU A 78 -9.80 -0.87 19.42
C LEU A 78 -11.14 -0.90 18.69
N LYS A 79 -12.20 -1.24 19.42
CA LYS A 79 -13.59 -1.15 18.95
C LYS A 79 -14.33 -0.17 19.87
N GLY A 80 -15.07 0.75 19.27
CA GLY A 80 -15.84 1.77 19.98
C GLY A 80 -17.15 2.11 19.26
N ASN A 81 -17.86 3.08 19.80
CA ASN A 81 -19.09 3.60 19.22
C ASN A 81 -19.08 5.13 19.33
N TYR A 82 -19.06 5.81 18.19
CA TYR A 82 -19.15 7.27 18.09
C TYR A 82 -20.33 7.69 17.19
N ASN A 83 -21.35 6.84 17.08
CA ASN A 83 -22.56 7.16 16.33
C ASN A 83 -23.37 8.21 17.08
N LYS A 84 -23.97 9.14 16.33
CA LYS A 84 -24.87 10.15 16.91
C LYS A 84 -26.22 9.58 17.33
N VAL A 85 -26.62 8.49 16.68
CA VAL A 85 -27.97 7.93 16.76
C VAL A 85 -27.91 6.53 17.37
N LYS A 86 -28.75 6.25 18.38
CA LYS A 86 -28.69 5.01 19.17
C LYS A 86 -29.00 3.73 18.39
N TYR A 87 -29.83 3.80 17.35
CA TYR A 87 -30.18 2.64 16.54
C TYR A 87 -29.16 2.34 15.42
N ASP A 88 -28.19 3.22 15.20
CA ASP A 88 -27.12 2.98 14.25
C ASP A 88 -26.17 1.91 14.82
N ARG A 89 -26.12 0.77 14.14
CA ARG A 89 -25.32 -0.40 14.54
C ARG A 89 -23.90 -0.37 13.97
N THR A 90 -23.50 0.72 13.32
CA THR A 90 -22.15 0.91 12.79
C THR A 90 -21.13 0.89 13.93
N SER A 91 -20.06 0.11 13.77
CA SER A 91 -18.99 0.06 14.77
C SER A 91 -17.81 0.92 14.33
N TRP A 92 -17.10 1.49 15.30
CA TRP A 92 -15.90 2.28 15.06
C TRP A 92 -14.66 1.47 15.44
N TYR A 93 -13.61 1.61 14.63
CA TYR A 93 -12.35 0.88 14.79
C TYR A 93 -11.15 1.82 14.68
N ALA A 94 -10.16 1.62 15.54
CA ALA A 94 -8.88 2.34 15.47
C ALA A 94 -7.71 1.39 15.66
N LEU A 95 -6.59 1.64 14.97
CA LEU A 95 -5.35 0.90 15.21
C LEU A 95 -4.74 1.28 16.55
N THR A 96 -4.21 0.27 17.25
CA THR A 96 -3.38 0.49 18.45
C THR A 96 -1.92 0.76 18.06
N ASN A 97 -1.14 1.26 19.01
CA ASN A 97 0.31 1.40 18.84
C ASN A 97 0.97 0.05 18.49
N LYS A 98 0.45 -1.07 19.02
CA LYS A 98 0.94 -2.42 18.71
C LYS A 98 0.80 -2.73 17.23
N ALA A 99 -0.36 -2.44 16.63
CA ALA A 99 -0.55 -2.66 15.20
C ALA A 99 0.26 -1.70 14.34
N LEU A 100 0.34 -0.42 14.71
CA LEU A 100 1.13 0.57 13.97
C LEU A 100 2.61 0.19 13.90
N LYS A 101 3.18 -0.35 15.00
CA LYS A 101 4.56 -0.86 15.01
C LYS A 101 4.80 -1.95 13.97
N LEU A 102 3.84 -2.84 13.73
CA LEU A 102 4.00 -3.90 12.70
C LEU A 102 4.23 -3.33 11.30
N PHE A 103 3.57 -2.21 10.97
CA PHE A 103 3.73 -1.56 9.67
C PHE A 103 5.06 -0.82 9.55
N VAL A 104 5.63 -0.34 10.65
CA VAL A 104 6.96 0.29 10.67
C VAL A 104 8.07 -0.76 10.61
N GLU A 105 7.97 -1.82 11.42
CA GLU A 105 8.94 -2.93 11.48
C GLU A 105 9.15 -3.59 10.10
N GLY A 106 8.09 -3.71 9.30
CA GLY A 106 8.17 -4.28 7.95
C GLY A 106 8.77 -3.36 6.89
N THR A 107 8.83 -2.05 7.14
CA THR A 107 9.48 -1.07 6.26
C THR A 107 10.98 -0.95 6.51
N SER A 108 11.42 -1.33 7.72
CA SER A 108 12.83 -1.53 8.04
C SER A 108 13.26 -2.93 7.62
N SER A 109 13.25 -3.23 6.31
CA SER A 109 14.22 -4.18 5.83
C SER A 109 15.60 -3.66 6.25
N LYS A 110 16.33 -4.49 7.00
CA LYS A 110 17.75 -4.33 7.32
C LYS A 110 18.61 -4.44 6.05
N GLY A 111 18.26 -3.73 4.99
CA GLY A 111 19.24 -3.34 4.00
C GLY A 111 20.03 -2.21 4.62
N GLN A 112 21.19 -2.51 5.21
CA GLN A 112 22.30 -1.59 5.06
C GLN A 112 22.42 -1.38 3.55
N ILE A 113 21.81 -0.30 3.05
CA ILE A 113 22.34 0.34 1.87
C ILE A 113 23.66 0.94 2.35
N ASP A 114 24.71 0.13 2.40
CA ASP A 114 26.04 0.68 2.20
C ASP A 114 25.93 1.42 0.88
N MET A 115 25.86 2.75 0.94
CA MET A 115 26.07 3.54 -0.26
C MET A 115 27.42 3.07 -0.77
N PRO A 116 27.52 2.52 -2.00
CA PRO A 116 28.83 2.29 -2.56
C PRO A 116 29.55 3.62 -2.48
N LYS A 117 30.71 3.65 -1.80
CA LYS A 117 31.57 4.83 -1.77
C LYS A 117 31.70 5.27 -3.23
N ARG A 118 31.22 6.48 -3.54
CA ARG A 118 31.45 7.06 -4.84
C ARG A 118 32.95 7.07 -5.03
N ALA A 119 33.45 6.28 -5.97
CA ALA A 119 34.84 6.36 -6.37
C ALA A 119 35.05 7.79 -6.88
N ASN A 120 36.03 8.49 -6.31
CA ASN A 120 36.46 9.78 -6.85
C ASN A 120 36.93 9.51 -8.28
N GLY A 121 36.17 9.98 -9.26
CA GLY A 121 36.50 9.84 -10.67
C GLY A 121 37.71 10.70 -11.01
N VAL A 122 38.90 10.14 -10.84
CA VAL A 122 40.11 10.61 -11.52
C VAL A 122 40.56 9.46 -12.40
N ALA A 123 39.87 9.29 -13.53
CA ALA A 123 40.30 8.36 -14.56
C ALA A 123 41.55 8.93 -15.24
N GLN A 124 42.63 8.15 -15.31
CA GLN A 124 43.75 8.48 -16.20
C GLN A 124 43.24 8.45 -17.64
N LYS A 125 43.62 9.47 -18.43
CA LYS A 125 43.39 9.52 -19.87
C LYS A 125 44.11 8.33 -20.51
N GLY A 126 43.39 7.26 -20.80
CA GLY A 126 43.87 6.21 -21.69
C GLY A 126 43.90 6.75 -23.12
N GLU A 127 44.97 6.45 -23.86
CA GLU A 127 45.09 6.83 -25.27
C GLU A 127 44.05 6.10 -26.14
N PRO A 128 43.67 6.66 -27.30
CA PRO A 128 42.67 6.07 -28.18
C PRO A 128 43.13 4.71 -28.71
N ILE A 129 42.22 3.74 -28.68
CA ILE A 129 42.40 2.42 -29.28
C ILE A 129 42.36 2.60 -30.81
N PRO A 130 43.31 2.07 -31.59
CA PRO A 130 43.28 2.19 -33.05
C PRO A 130 42.14 1.35 -33.64
N TYR A 131 41.36 1.94 -34.54
CA TYR A 131 40.25 1.29 -35.23
C TYR A 131 40.75 0.33 -36.31
N THR A 132 40.25 -0.91 -36.29
CA THR A 132 40.18 -1.75 -37.48
C THR A 132 38.72 -1.96 -37.82
N ASP A 133 38.31 -1.42 -38.97
CA ASP A 133 36.95 -1.51 -39.49
C ASP A 133 36.58 -2.96 -39.78
N THR A 134 35.46 -3.43 -39.22
CA THR A 134 34.42 -4.26 -39.86
C THR A 134 33.66 -5.10 -38.84
N PHE A 135 32.59 -4.57 -38.22
CA PHE A 135 31.45 -5.40 -37.81
C PHE A 135 30.15 -4.57 -37.84
N ASP A 136 29.15 -5.15 -38.50
CA ASP A 136 27.89 -4.58 -39.00
C ASP A 136 26.98 -3.99 -37.89
N ASP A 137 26.77 -2.67 -37.94
CA ASP A 137 26.21 -1.83 -36.87
C ASP A 137 24.66 -1.74 -36.88
N ASN A 138 24.01 -2.34 -37.88
CA ASN A 138 22.58 -2.13 -38.10
C ASN A 138 21.68 -2.85 -37.08
N ASN A 139 22.13 -3.97 -36.50
CA ASN A 139 21.31 -4.82 -35.63
C ASN A 139 21.23 -4.31 -34.17
N LYS A 140 22.20 -3.47 -33.75
CA LYS A 140 22.23 -2.87 -32.40
C LYS A 140 21.34 -1.64 -32.30
N ILE A 141 21.32 -0.82 -33.35
CA ILE A 141 20.54 0.42 -33.42
C ILE A 141 19.03 0.13 -33.38
N GLU A 142 18.56 -0.92 -34.06
CA GLU A 142 17.14 -1.32 -33.99
C GLU A 142 16.70 -1.78 -32.60
N LYS A 143 17.54 -2.55 -31.88
CA LYS A 143 17.23 -2.99 -30.52
C LYS A 143 17.16 -1.82 -29.54
N VAL A 144 18.09 -0.87 -29.67
CA VAL A 144 18.10 0.36 -28.85
C VAL A 144 16.89 1.24 -29.16
N LYS A 145 16.54 1.41 -30.45
CA LYS A 145 15.34 2.17 -30.87
C LYS A 145 14.04 1.50 -30.39
N LYS A 146 13.91 0.16 -30.46
CA LYS A 146 12.76 -0.58 -29.93
C LYS A 146 12.62 -0.45 -28.41
N PHE A 147 13.73 -0.45 -27.66
CA PHE A 147 13.70 -0.24 -26.21
C PHE A 147 13.33 1.20 -25.84
N GLN A 148 13.86 2.19 -26.58
CA GLN A 148 13.54 3.60 -26.38
C GLN A 148 12.09 3.93 -26.77
N MET A 149 11.56 3.37 -27.86
CA MET A 149 10.14 3.53 -28.23
C MET A 149 9.21 2.87 -27.23
N ARG A 150 9.55 1.67 -26.73
CA ARG A 150 8.76 0.97 -25.70
C ARG A 150 8.72 1.74 -24.38
N ASN A 151 9.81 2.41 -23.99
CA ASN A 151 9.87 3.25 -22.78
C ASN A 151 9.32 4.67 -22.98
N SER A 152 9.24 5.16 -24.22
CA SER A 152 8.62 6.44 -24.57
C SER A 152 7.09 6.41 -24.41
N GLN A 153 6.45 5.28 -24.69
CA GLN A 153 5.00 5.11 -24.50
C GLN A 153 4.55 5.15 -23.02
N TYR A 154 5.47 5.03 -22.06
CA TYR A 154 5.19 5.12 -20.63
C TYR A 154 5.59 6.46 -19.98
N LYS A 155 6.01 7.46 -20.75
CA LYS A 155 6.14 8.85 -20.25
C LYS A 155 4.87 9.66 -20.52
N LYS A 156 3.78 9.28 -19.85
CA LYS A 156 2.65 10.18 -19.58
C LYS A 156 2.70 10.60 -18.11
N ASN A 157 3.00 11.88 -17.91
CA ASN A 157 2.73 12.76 -16.77
C ASN A 157 2.73 12.13 -15.34
N PRO A 158 3.69 12.46 -14.46
CA PRO A 158 3.77 11.92 -13.08
C PRO A 158 2.62 12.31 -12.12
N ASN A 159 1.55 12.97 -12.60
CA ASN A 159 0.46 13.50 -11.78
C ASN A 159 -0.93 12.94 -12.10
N GLU A 160 -1.06 11.81 -12.79
CA GLU A 160 -2.35 11.12 -12.94
C GLU A 160 -2.31 9.64 -12.53
N PHE A 161 -2.24 9.40 -11.21
CA PHE A 161 -2.96 8.28 -10.60
C PHE A 161 -4.17 8.85 -9.86
N LYS A 162 -5.22 9.18 -10.61
CA LYS A 162 -6.55 9.39 -10.02
C LYS A 162 -7.03 8.03 -9.52
N GLN A 163 -7.00 7.83 -8.20
CA GLN A 163 -7.75 6.72 -7.60
C GLN A 163 -9.19 6.77 -8.10
N PRO A 164 -9.83 5.63 -8.45
CA PRO A 164 -11.22 5.64 -8.86
C PRO A 164 -12.07 6.27 -7.77
N ASN A 165 -12.80 7.34 -8.15
CA ASN A 165 -13.69 8.06 -7.28
C ASN A 165 -14.97 7.23 -7.06
N PHE A 166 -14.97 6.35 -6.06
CA PHE A 166 -16.10 5.48 -5.72
C PHE A 166 -17.38 6.26 -5.33
N ASN A 167 -17.31 7.58 -5.12
CA ASN A 167 -18.50 8.40 -4.90
C ASN A 167 -19.34 8.63 -6.17
N LYS A 168 -18.90 8.19 -7.35
CA LYS A 168 -19.68 8.27 -8.60
C LYS A 168 -20.56 7.04 -8.87
N LEU A 169 -20.44 5.95 -8.11
CA LEU A 169 -21.16 4.69 -8.37
C LEU A 169 -22.43 4.48 -7.52
N ILE A 170 -22.91 5.51 -6.81
CA ILE A 170 -24.17 5.46 -6.03
C ILE A 170 -25.17 6.52 -6.52
N LYS A 171 -25.05 6.97 -7.78
CA LYS A 171 -26.04 7.87 -8.40
C LYS A 171 -26.83 7.25 -9.56
N ASP A 172 -26.52 6.01 -9.93
CA ASP A 172 -27.22 5.27 -10.99
C ASP A 172 -27.84 3.95 -10.46
N LEU A 173 -28.41 4.00 -9.25
CA LEU A 173 -29.39 3.03 -8.74
C LEU A 173 -30.64 3.79 -8.29
#